data_AF-A0AAU6R663-F1
#
_entry.id   AF-A0AAU6R663-F1
#
_cell.length_a   1.000
_cell.length_b   1.000
_cell.length_c   1.000
_cell.angle_alpha   90.00
_cell.angle_beta   90.00
_cell.angle_gamma   90.00
#
_symmetry.space_group_name_H-M   'P 1'
#
loop_
_entity.id
_entity.type
_entity.pdbx_description
1 polymer ?
#
loop_
_entity_poly.entity_id
_entity_poly.type
_entity_poly.pdbx_seq_one_letter_code
_entity_poly.pdbx_strand_id
1 'polypeptide(L)'
;MTNSIVDTFLPGLVVAFITQVAITIRGFYEWWQRRKFLRADLKAEAEESLRIINLFVEATRYDLPESSTYLGPGLAIMIAPIQCQEEYLRLVAAIKSSLPVLSGDEFKLACDLKQNLRSIAGYAEACDRYFKKLEEVRLSPSTNEESIKDDFEKFRRFGLESKSIIDANASMAKSTGIKLIEKLSK
;
A
#
# COMPACT_ATOMS: atom_id res chain seq x y z
N MET A 1 14.98 51.49 51.39
CA MET A 1 14.48 50.12 51.68
C MET A 1 13.65 49.66 50.49
N THR A 2 14.28 49.04 49.48
CA THR A 2 13.59 48.61 48.24
C THR A 2 14.10 47.26 47.71
N ASN A 3 14.91 46.52 48.46
CA ASN A 3 15.55 45.30 47.96
C ASN A 3 14.78 43.99 48.27
N SER A 4 13.83 43.96 49.20
CA SER A 4 13.26 42.68 49.65
C SER A 4 12.22 42.06 48.70
N ILE A 5 11.51 42.86 47.91
CA ILE A 5 10.43 42.33 47.04
C ILE A 5 11.04 41.67 45.79
N VAL A 6 12.09 42.26 45.22
CA VAL A 6 12.77 41.75 44.02
C VAL A 6 13.50 40.43 44.33
N ASP A 7 14.20 40.36 45.46
CA ASP A 7 14.95 39.16 45.88
C ASP A 7 14.05 37.96 46.19
N THR A 8 12.79 38.20 46.57
CA THR A 8 11.83 37.14 46.91
C THR A 8 10.98 36.69 45.70
N PHE A 9 10.71 37.58 44.73
CA PHE A 9 9.91 37.26 43.53
C PHE A 9 10.72 36.69 42.36
N LEU A 10 11.99 37.09 42.21
CA LEU A 10 12.87 36.58 41.14
C LEU A 10 12.95 35.06 41.09
N PRO A 11 13.14 34.34 42.23
CA PRO A 11 13.23 32.89 42.23
C PRO A 11 11.94 32.22 41.73
N GLY A 12 10.76 32.73 42.12
CA GLY A 12 9.46 32.21 41.68
C GLY A 12 9.21 32.41 40.18
N LEU A 13 9.60 33.57 39.64
CA LEU A 13 9.53 33.88 38.20
C LEU A 13 10.49 33.01 37.38
N VAL A 14 11.70 32.79 37.88
CA VAL A 14 12.70 31.90 37.24
C VAL A 14 12.20 30.46 37.24
N VAL A 15 11.64 29.96 38.35
CA VAL A 15 11.06 28.61 38.42
C VAL A 15 9.87 28.47 37.47
N ALA A 16 8.96 29.46 37.41
CA ALA A 16 7.83 29.44 36.49
C ALA A 16 8.28 29.42 35.02
N PHE A 17 9.28 30.24 34.67
CA PHE A 17 9.86 30.27 33.32
C PHE A 17 10.53 28.95 32.96
N ILE A 18 11.37 28.39 33.83
CA ILE A 18 12.03 27.09 33.62
C ILE A 18 10.98 25.98 33.47
N THR A 19 9.92 26.00 34.28
CA THR A 19 8.83 25.02 34.19
C THR A 19 8.11 25.11 32.84
N GLN A 20 7.80 26.32 32.37
CA GLN A 20 7.16 26.55 31.08
C GLN A 20 8.03 26.10 29.90
N VAL A 21 9.34 26.40 29.97
CA VAL A 21 10.33 25.93 28.99
C VAL A 21 10.43 24.41 29.01
N ALA A 22 10.50 23.78 30.18
CA ALA A 22 10.57 22.33 30.32
C ALA A 22 9.32 21.62 29.76
N ILE A 23 8.11 22.16 30.02
CA ILE A 23 6.87 21.64 29.45
C ILE A 23 6.90 21.76 27.92
N THR A 24 7.37 22.89 27.39
CA THR A 24 7.46 23.12 25.94
C THR A 24 8.46 22.16 25.27
N ILE A 25 9.63 21.96 25.87
CA ILE A 25 10.66 21.03 25.38
C ILE A 25 10.14 19.59 25.45
N ARG A 26 9.49 19.21 26.56
CA ARG A 26 8.90 17.87 26.70
C ARG A 26 7.83 17.62 25.64
N GLY A 27 6.92 18.57 25.43
CA GLY A 27 5.88 18.46 24.39
C GLY A 27 6.49 18.36 23.00
N PHE A 28 7.54 19.13 22.72
CA PHE A 28 8.29 19.03 21.47
C PHE A 28 8.96 17.66 21.30
N TYR A 29 9.58 17.13 22.35
CA TYR A 29 10.23 15.82 22.33
C TYR A 29 9.22 14.68 22.12
N GLU A 30 8.10 14.69 22.85
CA GLU A 30 7.02 13.72 22.69
C GLU A 30 6.42 13.77 21.27
N TRP A 31 6.20 14.98 20.73
CA TRP A 31 5.78 15.17 19.35
C TRP A 31 6.80 14.61 18.35
N TRP A 32 8.09 14.90 18.55
CA TRP A 32 9.16 14.44 17.67
C TRP A 32 9.31 12.91 17.68
N GLN A 33 9.21 12.28 18.86
CA GLN A 33 9.22 10.83 18.99
C GLN A 33 8.03 10.17 18.29
N ARG A 34 6.82 10.73 18.49
CA ARG A 34 5.61 10.24 17.83
C ARG A 34 5.73 10.36 16.31
N ARG A 35 6.28 11.47 15.81
CA ARG A 35 6.57 11.67 14.38
C ARG A 35 7.54 10.63 13.83
N LYS A 36 8.61 10.32 14.56
CA LYS A 36 9.57 9.28 14.17
C LYS A 36 8.92 7.91 14.08
N PHE A 37 8.10 7.54 15.08
CA PHE A 37 7.41 6.25 15.12
C PHE A 37 6.44 6.09 13.94
N LEU A 38 5.55 7.08 13.71
CA LEU A 38 4.56 7.03 12.63
C LEU A 38 5.22 6.96 11.24
N ARG A 39 6.30 7.73 11.03
CA ARG A 39 7.06 7.68 9.77
C ARG A 39 7.75 6.33 9.56
N ALA A 40 8.27 5.72 10.63
CA ALA A 40 8.90 4.41 10.56
C ALA A 40 7.89 3.30 10.25
N ASP A 41 6.70 3.37 10.85
CA ASP A 41 5.58 2.45 10.59
C ASP A 41 5.14 2.51 9.11
N LEU A 42 4.89 3.72 8.58
CA LEU A 42 4.56 3.89 7.16
C LEU A 42 5.68 3.41 6.23
N LYS A 43 6.95 3.60 6.61
CA LYS A 43 8.08 3.09 5.84
C LYS A 43 8.06 1.56 5.78
N ALA A 44 7.87 0.89 6.90
CA ALA A 44 7.83 -0.57 6.97
C ALA A 44 6.70 -1.14 6.08
N GLU A 45 5.51 -0.52 6.14
CA GLU A 45 4.37 -0.91 5.30
C GLU A 45 4.61 -0.65 3.80
N ALA A 46 5.32 0.42 3.46
CA ALA A 46 5.75 0.67 2.08
C ALA A 46 6.78 -0.36 1.59
N GLU A 47 7.73 -0.76 2.43
CA GLU A 47 8.72 -1.81 2.13
C GLU A 47 8.04 -3.16 1.90
N GLU A 48 7.09 -3.53 2.77
CA GLU A 48 6.34 -4.77 2.65
C GLU A 48 5.44 -4.78 1.41
N SER A 49 4.79 -3.66 1.11
CA SER A 49 4.04 -3.48 -0.13
C SER A 49 4.90 -3.74 -1.37
N LEU A 50 6.14 -3.23 -1.40
CA LEU A 50 7.07 -3.47 -2.50
C LEU A 50 7.51 -4.94 -2.60
N ARG A 51 7.71 -5.60 -1.46
CA ARG A 51 8.02 -7.03 -1.39
C ARG A 51 6.91 -7.87 -2.02
N ILE A 52 5.66 -7.60 -1.66
CA ILE A 52 4.48 -8.30 -2.22
C ILE A 52 4.31 -8.02 -3.70
N ILE A 53 4.51 -6.78 -4.17
CA ILE A 53 4.47 -6.48 -5.61
C ILE A 53 5.53 -7.30 -6.38
N ASN A 54 6.74 -7.47 -5.83
CA ASN A 54 7.77 -8.29 -6.47
C ASN A 54 7.36 -9.75 -6.56
N LEU A 55 6.86 -10.33 -5.47
CA LEU A 55 6.36 -11.71 -5.44
C LEU A 55 5.20 -11.90 -6.41
N PHE A 56 4.27 -10.95 -6.46
CA PHE A 56 3.15 -10.98 -7.38
C PHE A 56 3.62 -10.99 -8.84
N VAL A 57 4.48 -10.04 -9.22
CA VAL A 57 5.00 -9.93 -10.60
C VAL A 57 5.77 -11.21 -10.97
N GLU A 58 6.55 -11.76 -10.05
CA GLU A 58 7.28 -13.02 -10.25
C GLU A 58 6.33 -14.21 -10.45
N ALA A 59 5.26 -14.31 -9.65
CA ALA A 59 4.23 -15.33 -9.82
C ALA A 59 3.53 -15.23 -11.20
N THR A 60 3.34 -14.01 -11.71
CA THR A 60 2.73 -13.79 -13.04
C THR A 60 3.68 -13.92 -14.22
N ARG A 61 4.99 -14.08 -13.97
CA ARG A 61 6.03 -14.21 -15.01
C ARG A 61 6.22 -15.63 -15.53
N TYR A 62 5.65 -16.64 -14.88
CA TYR A 62 5.67 -18.00 -15.42
C TYR A 62 4.88 -18.03 -16.74
N ASP A 63 5.60 -17.97 -17.85
CA ASP A 63 5.07 -18.29 -19.17
C ASP A 63 4.64 -19.76 -19.14
N LEU A 64 3.33 -19.96 -19.02
CA LEU A 64 2.76 -21.28 -19.15
C LEU A 64 2.82 -21.66 -20.64
N PRO A 65 3.29 -22.87 -20.98
CA PRO A 65 3.50 -23.28 -22.36
C PRO A 65 2.22 -23.09 -23.20
N GLU A 66 2.39 -22.67 -24.46
CA GLU A 66 1.35 -22.24 -25.42
C GLU A 66 0.30 -23.29 -25.82
N SER A 67 0.10 -24.35 -25.03
CA SER A 67 -0.92 -25.36 -25.32
C SER A 67 -2.34 -24.77 -25.22
N SER A 68 -3.20 -25.13 -26.16
CA SER A 68 -4.60 -24.70 -26.30
C SER A 68 -5.53 -25.14 -25.16
N THR A 69 -5.00 -25.81 -24.13
CA THR A 69 -5.73 -26.27 -22.94
C THR A 69 -5.47 -25.42 -21.69
N TYR A 70 -4.58 -24.42 -21.77
CA TYR A 70 -4.24 -23.60 -20.61
C TYR A 70 -5.06 -22.30 -20.54
N LEU A 71 -5.63 -22.03 -19.37
CA LEU A 71 -6.37 -20.80 -19.01
C LEU A 71 -5.54 -19.49 -19.10
N GLY A 72 -4.25 -19.58 -19.43
CA GLY A 72 -3.38 -18.45 -19.73
C GLY A 72 -3.11 -17.52 -18.53
N PRO A 73 -2.69 -16.27 -18.79
CA PRO A 73 -2.35 -15.28 -17.76
C PRO A 73 -3.45 -14.99 -16.74
N GLY A 74 -4.73 -15.14 -17.11
CA GLY A 74 -5.86 -14.94 -16.19
C GLY A 74 -5.84 -15.90 -15.00
N LEU A 75 -5.40 -17.14 -15.20
CA LEU A 75 -5.26 -18.12 -14.11
C LEU A 75 -4.06 -17.80 -13.20
N ALA A 76 -2.94 -17.40 -13.80
CA ALA A 76 -1.76 -16.97 -13.03
C ALA A 76 -2.08 -15.75 -12.15
N ILE A 77 -2.84 -14.78 -12.67
CA ILE A 77 -3.29 -13.60 -11.93
C ILE A 77 -4.24 -13.96 -10.79
N MET A 78 -5.12 -14.94 -10.98
CA MET A 78 -6.08 -15.38 -9.95
C MET A 78 -5.42 -16.11 -8.78
N ILE A 79 -4.42 -16.96 -9.06
CA ILE A 79 -3.73 -17.71 -8.00
C ILE A 79 -2.85 -16.75 -7.16
N ALA A 80 -2.60 -15.55 -7.66
CA ALA A 80 -1.68 -14.59 -7.08
C ALA A 80 -2.20 -13.67 -5.93
N PRO A 81 -3.50 -13.48 -5.58
CA PRO A 81 -3.82 -12.42 -4.61
C PRO A 81 -4.96 -12.74 -3.62
N ILE A 82 -4.57 -13.20 -2.44
CA ILE A 82 -5.18 -12.78 -1.17
C ILE A 82 -4.29 -11.72 -0.50
N GLN A 83 -2.96 -11.81 -0.70
CA GLN A 83 -1.97 -10.99 -0.01
C GLN A 83 -1.97 -9.51 -0.45
N CYS A 84 -2.20 -9.21 -1.74
CA CYS A 84 -2.23 -7.82 -2.23
C CYS A 84 -3.34 -6.97 -1.60
N GLN A 85 -4.48 -7.57 -1.25
CA GLN A 85 -5.59 -6.85 -0.66
C GLN A 85 -5.37 -6.56 0.83
N GLU A 86 -4.76 -7.48 1.56
CA GLU A 86 -4.39 -7.26 2.95
C GLU A 86 -3.34 -6.16 3.08
N GLU A 87 -2.28 -6.20 2.28
CA GLU A 87 -1.24 -5.16 2.30
C GLU A 87 -1.78 -3.79 1.87
N TYR A 88 -2.71 -3.75 0.92
CA TYR A 88 -3.41 -2.50 0.58
C TYR A 88 -4.10 -1.90 1.81
N LEU A 89 -4.81 -2.71 2.60
CA LEU A 89 -5.52 -2.24 3.78
C LEU A 89 -4.55 -1.76 4.88
N ARG A 90 -3.44 -2.48 5.09
CA ARG A 90 -2.40 -2.08 6.05
C ARG A 90 -1.74 -0.76 5.64
N LEU A 91 -1.37 -0.61 4.37
CA LEU A 91 -0.82 0.64 3.86
C LEU A 91 -1.83 1.80 4.03
N VAL A 92 -3.12 1.59 3.73
CA VAL A 92 -4.15 2.62 3.94
C VAL A 92 -4.22 3.06 5.41
N ALA A 93 -4.17 2.10 6.34
CA ALA A 93 -4.18 2.38 7.76
C ALA A 93 -2.93 3.16 8.19
N ALA A 94 -1.74 2.77 7.74
CA ALA A 94 -0.49 3.44 8.07
C ALA A 94 -0.43 4.87 7.52
N ILE A 95 -0.93 5.09 6.30
CA ILE A 95 -1.06 6.44 5.72
C ILE A 95 -1.97 7.29 6.60
N LYS A 96 -3.14 6.78 6.97
CA LYS A 96 -4.11 7.49 7.80
C LYS A 96 -3.52 7.86 9.16
N SER A 97 -2.82 6.93 9.80
CA SER A 97 -2.13 7.16 11.08
C SER A 97 -1.01 8.19 10.96
N SER A 98 -0.33 8.24 9.81
CA SER A 98 0.80 9.14 9.56
C SER A 98 0.40 10.53 9.07
N LEU A 99 -0.86 10.76 8.67
CA LEU A 99 -1.35 12.04 8.14
C LEU A 99 -0.85 13.29 8.89
N PRO A 100 -0.84 13.35 10.24
CA PRO A 100 -0.44 14.56 10.96
C PRO A 100 1.04 14.92 10.81
N VAL A 101 1.87 14.01 10.31
CA VAL A 101 3.33 14.13 10.29
C VAL A 101 3.96 14.03 8.89
N LEU A 102 3.14 13.81 7.86
CA LEU A 102 3.58 13.78 6.47
C LEU A 102 3.71 15.20 5.91
N SER A 103 4.77 15.43 5.14
CA SER A 103 4.84 16.56 4.21
C SER A 103 3.90 16.34 3.02
N GLY A 104 3.61 17.40 2.27
CA GLY A 104 2.77 17.32 1.06
C GLY A 104 3.30 16.32 0.02
N ASP A 105 4.63 16.29 -0.17
CA ASP A 105 5.27 15.33 -1.08
C ASP A 105 5.13 13.88 -0.62
N GLU A 106 5.35 13.62 0.68
CA GLU A 106 5.24 12.27 1.24
C GLU A 106 3.80 11.76 1.19
N PHE A 107 2.85 12.64 1.48
CA PHE A 107 1.43 12.31 1.36
C PHE A 107 1.05 11.96 -0.09
N LYS A 108 1.56 12.74 -1.06
CA LYS A 108 1.33 12.47 -2.48
C LYS A 108 1.91 11.12 -2.90
N LEU A 109 3.18 10.86 -2.58
CA LEU A 109 3.82 9.57 -2.89
C LEU A 109 3.09 8.39 -2.22
N ALA A 110 2.66 8.54 -0.97
CA ALA A 110 1.90 7.52 -0.27
C ALA A 110 0.53 7.26 -0.93
N CYS A 111 -0.16 8.31 -1.36
CA CYS A 111 -1.42 8.17 -2.10
C CYS A 111 -1.24 7.52 -3.47
N ASP A 112 -0.17 7.87 -4.18
CA ASP A 112 0.16 7.29 -5.48
C ASP A 112 0.51 5.80 -5.34
N LEU A 113 1.30 5.42 -4.33
CA LEU A 113 1.60 4.01 -4.01
C LEU A 113 0.31 3.23 -3.72
N LYS A 114 -0.53 3.79 -2.83
CA LYS A 114 -1.86 3.24 -2.50
C LYS A 114 -2.72 3.03 -3.75
N GLN A 115 -2.74 4.00 -4.66
CA GLN A 115 -3.57 3.93 -5.86
C GLN A 115 -3.10 2.81 -6.81
N ASN A 116 -1.80 2.65 -7.01
CA ASN A 116 -1.25 1.58 -7.83
C ASN A 116 -1.55 0.19 -7.23
N LEU A 117 -1.40 0.02 -5.92
CA LEU A 117 -1.76 -1.23 -5.22
C LEU A 117 -3.25 -1.55 -5.35
N ARG A 118 -4.11 -0.53 -5.23
CA ARG A 118 -5.55 -0.70 -5.43
C ARG A 118 -5.88 -1.21 -6.83
N SER A 119 -5.24 -0.64 -7.85
CA SER A 119 -5.42 -1.09 -9.24
C SER A 119 -5.04 -2.56 -9.38
N ILE A 120 -3.87 -2.96 -8.88
CA ILE A 120 -3.39 -4.35 -8.94
C ILE A 120 -4.39 -5.29 -8.27
N ALA A 121 -4.81 -4.99 -7.04
CA ALA A 121 -5.79 -5.79 -6.31
C ALA A 121 -7.13 -5.90 -7.07
N GLY A 122 -7.61 -4.80 -7.66
CA GLY A 122 -8.87 -4.77 -8.39
C GLY A 122 -8.89 -5.64 -9.65
N TYR A 123 -7.81 -5.60 -10.45
CA TYR A 123 -7.71 -6.47 -11.63
C TYR A 123 -7.63 -7.94 -11.25
N ALA A 124 -6.91 -8.23 -10.17
CA ALA A 124 -6.77 -9.61 -9.75
C ALA A 124 -8.08 -10.20 -9.19
N GLU A 125 -8.85 -9.41 -8.43
CA GLU A 125 -10.19 -9.76 -7.99
C GLU A 125 -11.17 -9.91 -9.18
N ALA A 126 -11.03 -9.07 -10.21
CA ALA A 126 -11.83 -9.20 -11.43
C ALA A 126 -11.54 -10.52 -12.17
N CYS A 127 -10.27 -10.96 -12.24
CA CYS A 127 -9.91 -12.26 -12.80
C CYS A 127 -10.51 -13.42 -11.98
N ASP A 128 -10.45 -13.35 -10.64
CA ASP A 128 -11.07 -14.37 -9.77
C ASP A 128 -12.58 -14.47 -9.97
N ARG A 129 -13.29 -13.33 -9.99
CA ARG A 129 -14.73 -13.30 -10.27
C ARG A 129 -15.08 -13.88 -11.63
N TYR A 130 -14.33 -13.52 -12.67
CA TYR A 130 -14.57 -14.04 -14.01
C TYR A 130 -14.39 -15.56 -14.02
N PHE A 131 -13.32 -16.07 -13.41
CA PHE A 131 -13.06 -17.50 -13.39
C PHE A 131 -14.12 -18.31 -12.66
N LYS A 132 -14.59 -17.85 -11.49
CA LYS A 132 -15.71 -18.49 -10.79
C LYS A 132 -16.94 -18.62 -11.68
N LYS A 133 -17.23 -17.56 -12.46
CA LYS A 133 -18.32 -17.59 -13.45
C LYS A 133 -18.08 -18.59 -14.58
N LEU A 134 -16.84 -18.75 -15.07
CA LEU A 134 -16.51 -19.79 -16.05
C LEU A 134 -16.70 -21.20 -15.49
N GLU A 135 -16.32 -21.40 -14.23
CA GLU A 135 -16.46 -22.69 -13.55
C GLU A 135 -17.94 -23.07 -13.42
N GLU A 136 -18.79 -22.12 -13.03
CA GLU A 136 -20.25 -22.28 -13.01
C GLU A 136 -20.83 -22.65 -14.39
N VAL A 137 -20.40 -21.96 -15.45
CA VAL A 137 -20.85 -22.23 -16.83
C VAL A 137 -20.45 -23.64 -17.29
N ARG A 138 -19.24 -24.09 -16.93
CA ARG A 138 -18.74 -25.44 -17.27
C ARG A 138 -19.51 -26.55 -16.56
N LEU A 139 -19.96 -26.32 -15.33
CA LEU A 139 -20.72 -27.30 -14.54
C LEU A 139 -22.19 -27.39 -14.94
N SER A 140 -22.68 -26.45 -15.76
CA SER A 140 -24.07 -26.46 -16.22
C SER A 140 -24.32 -27.56 -17.27
N PRO A 141 -25.35 -28.41 -17.08
CA PRO A 141 -25.63 -29.56 -17.94
C PRO A 141 -26.12 -29.20 -19.35
N SER A 142 -26.43 -27.93 -19.62
CA SER A 142 -26.93 -27.44 -20.92
C SER A 142 -25.89 -26.72 -21.78
N THR A 143 -24.64 -26.63 -21.34
CA THR A 143 -23.62 -25.82 -22.02
C THR A 143 -22.93 -26.61 -23.12
N ASN A 144 -22.93 -26.08 -24.35
CA ASN A 144 -22.20 -26.65 -25.49
C ASN A 144 -20.68 -26.39 -25.35
N GLU A 145 -19.84 -27.36 -25.72
CA GLU A 145 -18.36 -27.27 -25.72
C GLU A 145 -17.82 -26.04 -26.46
N GLU A 146 -18.48 -25.63 -27.55
CA GLU A 146 -18.06 -24.47 -28.34
C GLU A 146 -18.26 -23.15 -27.57
N SER A 147 -19.34 -23.04 -26.80
CA SER A 147 -19.57 -21.88 -25.91
C SER A 147 -18.54 -21.80 -24.80
N ILE A 148 -18.17 -22.96 -24.24
CA ILE A 148 -17.13 -23.05 -23.20
C ILE A 148 -15.78 -22.58 -23.75
N LYS A 149 -15.43 -22.97 -24.98
CA LYS A 149 -14.20 -22.53 -25.65
C LYS A 149 -14.16 -21.02 -25.89
N ASP A 150 -15.26 -20.43 -26.38
CA ASP A 150 -15.35 -18.98 -26.59
C ASP A 150 -15.19 -18.20 -25.27
N ASP A 151 -15.81 -18.67 -24.19
CA ASP A 151 -15.69 -18.03 -22.88
C ASP A 151 -14.28 -18.16 -22.27
N PHE A 152 -13.58 -19.28 -22.48
CA PHE A 152 -12.17 -19.40 -22.12
C PHE A 152 -11.28 -18.43 -22.91
N GLU A 153 -11.54 -18.23 -24.20
CA GLU A 153 -10.77 -17.30 -25.02
C GLU A 153 -11.02 -15.84 -24.61
N LYS A 154 -12.25 -15.49 -24.21
CA LYS A 154 -12.54 -14.17 -23.60
C LYS A 154 -11.78 -13.97 -22.30
N PHE A 155 -11.77 -14.98 -21.42
CA PHE A 155 -11.02 -14.91 -20.17
C PHE A 155 -9.52 -14.77 -20.40
N ARG A 156 -8.97 -15.50 -21.37
CA ARG A 156 -7.55 -15.39 -21.77
C ARG A 156 -7.23 -13.96 -22.22
N ARG A 157 -8.05 -13.37 -23.10
CA ARG A 157 -7.88 -11.98 -23.56
C ARG A 157 -7.95 -10.98 -22.39
N PHE A 158 -8.94 -11.13 -21.52
CA PHE A 158 -9.06 -10.30 -20.31
C PHE A 158 -7.84 -10.44 -19.38
N GLY A 159 -7.31 -11.65 -19.22
CA GLY A 159 -6.11 -11.93 -18.43
C GLY A 159 -4.86 -11.27 -19.02
N LEU A 160 -4.70 -11.25 -20.35
CA LEU A 160 -3.60 -10.56 -21.02
C LEU A 160 -3.66 -9.04 -20.81
N GLU A 161 -4.84 -8.44 -20.97
CA GLU A 161 -5.06 -7.01 -20.71
C GLU A 161 -4.78 -6.68 -19.24
N SER A 162 -5.34 -7.48 -18.33
CA SER A 162 -5.13 -7.33 -16.88
C SER A 162 -3.65 -7.43 -16.52
N LYS A 163 -2.91 -8.39 -17.10
CA LYS A 163 -1.46 -8.53 -16.89
C LYS A 163 -0.71 -7.25 -17.26
N SER A 164 -0.98 -6.71 -18.46
CA SER A 164 -0.34 -5.47 -18.92
C SER A 164 -0.57 -4.30 -17.97
N ILE A 165 -1.82 -4.14 -17.50
CA ILE A 165 -2.18 -3.06 -16.57
C ILE A 165 -1.54 -3.29 -15.20
N ILE A 166 -1.51 -4.52 -14.70
CA ILE A 166 -0.86 -4.87 -13.45
C ILE A 166 0.65 -4.59 -13.53
N ASP A 167 1.33 -5.01 -14.59
CA ASP A 167 2.77 -4.77 -14.78
C ASP A 167 3.11 -3.27 -14.81
N ALA A 168 2.26 -2.47 -15.47
CA ALA A 168 2.40 -1.01 -15.49
C ALA A 168 2.23 -0.40 -14.08
N ASN A 169 1.17 -0.78 -13.35
CA ASN A 169 0.92 -0.29 -12.00
C ASN A 169 1.99 -0.79 -11.01
N ALA A 170 2.48 -2.02 -11.16
CA ALA A 170 3.55 -2.57 -10.36
C ALA A 170 4.86 -1.79 -10.55
N SER A 171 5.18 -1.42 -11.79
CA SER A 171 6.36 -0.61 -12.11
C SER A 171 6.25 0.80 -11.50
N MET A 172 5.07 1.43 -11.59
CA MET A 172 4.79 2.72 -10.96
C MET A 172 4.85 2.63 -9.43
N ALA A 173 4.25 1.61 -8.84
CA ALA A 173 4.29 1.35 -7.40
C ALA A 173 5.72 1.20 -6.89
N LYS A 174 6.57 0.43 -7.60
CA LYS A 174 8.00 0.29 -7.27
C LYS A 174 8.72 1.64 -7.26
N SER A 175 8.59 2.41 -8.34
CA SER A 175 9.23 3.73 -8.43
C SER A 175 8.78 4.66 -7.30
N THR A 176 7.47 4.70 -7.03
CA THR A 176 6.87 5.57 -6.02
C THR A 176 7.22 5.12 -4.60
N GLY A 177 7.17 3.82 -4.32
CA GLY A 177 7.50 3.26 -3.01
C GLY A 177 8.96 3.50 -2.63
N ILE A 178 9.90 3.32 -3.56
CA ILE A 178 11.31 3.63 -3.34
C ILE A 178 11.49 5.11 -2.95
N LYS A 179 10.89 6.03 -3.72
CA LYS A 179 10.93 7.47 -3.43
C LYS A 179 10.32 7.81 -2.07
N LEU A 180 9.22 7.15 -1.69
CA LEU A 180 8.58 7.34 -0.40
C LEU A 180 9.50 6.89 0.73
N ILE A 181 10.08 5.70 0.63
CA ILE A 181 11.01 5.13 1.61
C ILE A 181 12.24 6.03 1.79
N GLU A 182 12.81 6.53 0.69
CA GLU A 182 13.93 7.47 0.73
C GLU A 182 13.58 8.77 1.46
N LYS A 183 12.38 9.32 1.25
CA LYS A 183 11.92 10.54 1.95
C LYS A 183 11.64 10.28 3.43
N LEU A 184 11.05 9.14 3.77
CA LEU A 184 10.76 8.77 5.16
C LEU A 184 12.02 8.45 5.97
N SER A 185 13.12 8.11 5.29
CA SER A 185 14.42 7.83 5.91
C SER A 185 15.27 9.09 6.19
N LYS A 186 14.83 10.27 5.73
CA LYS A 186 15.41 11.58 6.04
C LYS A 186 14.66 12.23 7.20
#